data_AF-A0A932YYU6-F1
#
_entry.id   AF-A0A932YYU6-F1
#
_cell.length_a   1.000
_cell.length_b   1.000
_cell.length_c   1.000
_cell.angle_alpha   90.00
_cell.angle_beta   90.00
_cell.angle_gamma   90.00
#
_symmetry.space_group_name_H-M   'P 1'
#
loop_
_entity.id
_entity.type
_entity.pdbx_description
1 polymer ?
#
loop_
_entity_poly.entity_id
_entity_poly.type
_entity_poly.pdbx_seq_one_letter_code
_entity_poly.pdbx_strand_id
1 'polypeptide(L)' 'MPELTLAAAHAAAPRFRGRSRRQFPGRPRTQPVAAPSGSAPGTLRLIPIGGCDEVGRNMTLLEYGNDILIMDMGVQFPEE' A
#
# COMPACT_ATOMS: atom_id res chain seq x y z
N MET A 1 -25.64 -11.85 -24.99
CA MET A 1 -24.35 -12.23 -24.41
C MET A 1 -24.37 -11.81 -22.94
N PRO A 2 -24.50 -12.76 -22.00
CA PRO A 2 -24.69 -12.47 -20.59
C PRO A 2 -23.37 -12.10 -19.90
N GLU A 3 -23.49 -11.33 -18.81
CA GLU A 3 -22.41 -10.79 -18.00
C GLU A 3 -21.45 -11.85 -17.43
N LEU A 4 -20.15 -11.51 -17.42
CA LEU A 4 -19.12 -12.21 -16.67
C LEU A 4 -18.98 -11.59 -15.29
N THR A 5 -19.81 -12.02 -14.34
CA THR A 5 -19.62 -11.73 -12.91
C THR A 5 -18.51 -12.65 -12.37
N LEU A 6 -17.25 -12.19 -12.43
CA LEU A 6 -16.11 -12.92 -11.87
C LEU A 6 -16.08 -12.72 -10.34
N ALA A 7 -16.79 -13.59 -9.63
CA ALA A 7 -16.61 -13.77 -8.18
C ALA A 7 -15.26 -14.44 -7.91
N ALA A 8 -14.22 -13.65 -7.67
CA ALA A 8 -12.94 -14.16 -7.16
C ALA A 8 -13.07 -14.42 -5.65
N ALA A 9 -13.43 -15.65 -5.30
CA ALA A 9 -13.30 -16.16 -3.95
C ALA A 9 -11.81 -16.21 -3.56
N HIS A 10 -11.36 -15.28 -2.72
CA HIS A 10 -10.03 -15.36 -2.11
C HIS A 10 -10.10 -16.25 -0.87
N ALA A 11 -9.54 -17.45 -0.97
CA ALA A 11 -9.51 -18.46 0.07
C ALA A 11 -8.83 -17.95 1.35
N ALA A 12 -9.49 -18.15 2.49
CA ALA A 12 -8.93 -17.87 3.81
C ALA A 12 -7.98 -18.99 4.24
N ALA A 13 -6.72 -18.65 4.52
CA ALA A 13 -5.70 -19.56 5.06
C ALA A 13 -6.12 -20.16 6.42
N PRO A 14 -5.69 -21.40 6.76
CA PRO A 14 -6.19 -22.14 7.92
C PRO A 14 -5.71 -21.51 9.23
N ARG A 15 -6.65 -21.37 10.19
CA ARG A 15 -6.34 -20.88 11.54
C ARG A 15 -5.69 -21.99 12.36
N PHE A 16 -4.38 -21.91 12.55
CA PHE A 16 -3.63 -22.82 13.42
C PHE A 16 -3.99 -22.54 14.89
N ARG A 17 -4.65 -23.50 15.56
CA ARG A 17 -5.08 -23.38 16.96
C ARG A 17 -3.92 -23.81 17.89
N GLY A 18 -3.06 -22.86 18.24
CA GLY A 18 -1.89 -23.09 19.10
C GLY A 18 -1.97 -22.41 20.47
N ARG A 19 -2.21 -23.23 21.50
CA ARG A 19 -1.76 -23.18 22.92
C ARG A 19 -1.51 -21.82 23.62
N SER A 20 -2.13 -21.68 24.80
CA SER A 20 -2.02 -20.55 25.73
C SER A 20 -0.58 -20.03 25.93
N ARG A 21 -0.30 -18.80 25.49
CA ARG A 21 0.92 -18.07 25.85
C ARG A 21 0.54 -16.95 26.82
N ARG A 22 1.14 -17.00 28.01
CA ARG A 22 0.91 -16.11 29.17
C ARG A 22 0.83 -14.64 28.76
N GLN A 23 -0.16 -13.94 29.34
CA GLN A 23 -0.49 -12.54 29.07
C GLN A 23 0.50 -11.63 29.81
N PHE A 24 1.37 -10.94 29.08
CA PHE A 24 2.20 -9.85 29.61
C PHE A 24 1.39 -8.53 29.58
N PRO A 25 1.38 -7.73 30.65
CA PRO A 25 0.65 -6.47 30.66
C PRO A 25 1.44 -5.40 29.88
N GLY A 26 0.80 -4.72 28.93
CA GLY A 26 1.30 -3.44 28.40
C GLY A 26 1.80 -3.38 26.96
N ARG A 27 1.30 -4.19 26.01
CA ARG A 27 1.51 -3.85 24.58
C ARG A 27 0.61 -2.66 24.21
N PRO A 28 1.16 -1.52 23.75
CA PRO A 28 0.33 -0.49 23.15
C PRO A 28 -0.46 -1.14 22.01
N ARG A 29 -1.78 -0.92 21.99
CA ARG A 29 -2.64 -1.32 20.87
C ARG A 29 -2.13 -0.58 19.64
N THR A 30 -1.25 -1.21 18.87
CA THR A 30 -1.12 -0.89 17.45
C THR A 30 -2.49 -1.22 16.86
N GLN A 31 -3.36 -0.21 16.77
CA GLN A 31 -4.51 -0.33 15.88
C GLN A 31 -3.91 -0.69 14.52
N PRO A 32 -4.38 -1.75 13.86
CA PRO A 32 -4.03 -1.95 12.46
C PRO A 32 -4.42 -0.65 11.78
N VAL A 33 -3.42 0.11 11.30
CA VAL A 33 -3.68 1.19 10.37
C VAL A 33 -4.51 0.51 9.28
N ALA A 34 -5.76 0.96 9.12
CA ALA A 34 -6.66 0.36 8.16
C ALA A 34 -5.87 0.25 6.86
N ALA A 35 -5.78 -0.98 6.32
CA ALA A 35 -5.10 -1.18 5.04
C ALA A 35 -5.63 -0.10 4.10
N PRO A 36 -4.75 0.65 3.39
CA PRO A 36 -5.20 1.72 2.51
C PRO A 36 -6.31 1.11 1.67
N SER A 37 -7.51 1.71 1.75
CA SER A 37 -8.67 1.22 1.02
C SER A 37 -8.24 1.12 -0.43
N GLY A 38 -7.97 -0.09 -0.90
CA GLY A 38 -7.42 -0.31 -2.23
C GLY A 38 -8.33 0.43 -3.19
N SER A 39 -7.75 1.25 -4.06
CA SER A 39 -8.52 1.96 -5.07
C SER A 39 -9.41 0.97 -5.84
N ALA A 40 -10.51 1.46 -6.40
CA ALA A 40 -11.41 0.62 -7.18
C ALA A 40 -10.61 -0.23 -8.19
N PRO A 41 -10.98 -1.50 -8.42
CA PRO A 41 -10.25 -2.37 -9.34
C PRO A 41 -10.02 -1.68 -10.70
N GLY A 42 -8.79 -1.74 -11.20
CA GLY A 42 -8.40 -1.08 -12.45
C GLY A 42 -8.05 0.40 -12.33
N THR A 43 -8.04 0.98 -11.12
CA THR A 43 -7.55 2.35 -10.91
C THR A 43 -6.03 2.39 -10.95
N LEU A 44 -5.48 3.27 -11.80
CA LEU A 44 -4.08 3.69 -11.75
C LEU A 44 -3.98 4.96 -10.89
N ARG A 45 -3.11 4.94 -9.88
CA ARG A 45 -2.84 6.12 -9.05
C ARG A 45 -1.47 6.68 -9.37
N LEU A 46 -1.43 7.99 -9.59
CA LEU A 46 -0.21 8.77 -9.78
C LEU A 46 0.03 9.56 -8.50
N ILE A 47 1.14 9.29 -7.82
CA ILE A 47 1.43 9.85 -6.50
C ILE A 47 2.80 10.53 -6.57
N PRO A 48 2.87 11.82 -6.90
CA PRO A 48 4.13 12.55 -6.81
C PRO A 48 4.51 12.69 -5.35
N ILE A 49 5.75 12.32 -5.02
CA ILE A 49 6.30 12.43 -3.66
C ILE A 49 7.47 13.41 -3.58
N GLY A 50 7.86 14.02 -4.70
CA GLY A 50 8.81 15.14 -4.77
C GLY A 50 8.83 15.77 -6.17
N GLY A 51 9.33 17.01 -6.27
CA GLY A 51 9.38 17.77 -7.52
C GLY A 51 8.08 18.50 -7.91
N CYS A 52 7.06 18.51 -7.03
CA CYS A 52 5.88 19.36 -7.21
C CYS A 52 6.14 20.74 -6.60
N ASP A 53 5.97 21.79 -7.41
CA ASP A 53 6.19 23.19 -7.04
C ASP A 53 7.62 23.51 -6.54
N GLU A 54 8.60 22.63 -6.81
CA GLU A 54 10.02 22.80 -6.47
C GLU A 54 10.95 22.27 -7.58
N VAL A 55 12.23 22.60 -7.49
CA VAL A 55 13.27 22.08 -8.41
C VAL A 55 14.08 21.00 -7.72
N GLY A 56 14.01 19.78 -8.25
CA GLY A 56 14.78 18.62 -7.76
C GLY A 56 13.93 17.65 -6.95
N ARG A 57 14.57 16.61 -6.39
CA ARG A 57 13.89 15.52 -5.63
C ARG A 57 12.72 14.86 -6.38
N ASN A 58 12.77 14.85 -7.71
CA ASN A 58 11.73 14.28 -8.54
C ASN A 58 11.55 12.79 -8.25
N MET A 59 10.36 12.41 -7.81
CA MET A 59 9.99 11.02 -7.64
C MET A 59 8.47 10.87 -7.70
N THR A 60 8.00 9.93 -8.50
CA THR A 60 6.57 9.61 -8.63
C THR A 60 6.35 8.12 -8.48
N LEU A 61 5.32 7.75 -7.72
CA LEU A 61 4.85 6.38 -7.59
C LEU A 61 3.65 6.16 -8.49
N LEU A 62 3.65 5.03 -9.19
CA LEU A 62 2.51 4.52 -9.93
C LEU A 62 2.02 3.27 -9.21
N GLU A 63 0.79 3.32 -8.72
CA GLU A 63 0.16 2.19 -8.03
C GLU A 63 -0.96 1.64 -8.91
N TYR A 64 -0.91 0.32 -9.17
CA TYR A 64 -1.97 -0.39 -9.87
C TYR A 64 -2.22 -1.73 -9.17
N GLY A 65 -3.40 -1.87 -8.57
CA GLY A 65 -3.70 -3.05 -7.75
C GLY A 65 -2.78 -3.16 -6.54
N ASN A 66 -1.96 -4.21 -6.49
CA ASN A 66 -0.99 -4.44 -5.41
C ASN A 66 0.45 -4.12 -5.82
N ASP A 67 0.65 -3.65 -7.05
CA ASP A 67 1.97 -3.39 -7.61
C ASP A 67 2.28 -1.89 -7.57
N ILE A 68 3.56 -1.58 -7.35
CA ILE A 68 4.09 -0.22 -7.32
C ILE A 68 5.26 -0.13 -8.30
N LEU A 69 5.23 0.87 -9.17
CA LEU A 69 6.37 1.29 -9.99
C LEU A 69 6.85 2.65 -9.49
N ILE A 70 8.17 2.77 -9.27
CA ILE A 70 8.82 4.04 -8.94
C ILE A 70 9.41 4.61 -10.23
N MET A 71 9.08 5.86 -10.51
CA MET A 71 9.61 6.61 -11.65
C MET A 71 10.49 7.76 -11.17
N ASP A 72 11.70 7.81 -11.74
CA ASP A 72 12.78 8.71 -11.37
C ASP A 72 13.27 8.50 -9.92
N MET A 73 14.47 9.01 -9.63
CA MET A 73 15.02 9.14 -8.28
C MET A 73 15.94 10.36 -8.26
N GLY A 74 15.36 11.53 -8.56
CA GLY A 74 16.08 12.78 -8.55
C GLY A 74 16.57 13.13 -7.14
N VAL A 75 17.76 13.71 -7.05
CA VAL A 75 18.29 14.32 -5.82
C VAL A 75 18.26 15.84 -5.96
N GLN A 76 18.21 16.56 -4.84
CA GLN A 76 18.40 18.00 -4.83
C GLN A 76 19.67 18.30 -4.05
N PHE A 77 20.55 19.10 -4.64
CA PHE A 77 21.76 19.59 -3.99
C PHE A 77 21.44 20.75 -3.04
N PRO A 78 22.24 20.96 -1.99
CA PRO A 78 22.07 22.09 -1.09
C PRO A 78 22.19 23.43 -1.83
N GLU A 79 21.46 24.43 -1.36
CA GLU A 79 21.74 25.84 -1.69
C GLU A 79 22.99 26.29 -0.92
N GLU A 80 23.77 27.22 -1.49
CA GLU A 80 25.01 27.75 -0.88
C GLU A 80 24.76 28.49 0.45
#